data_AF-A0A811QI34-F1
#
_entry.id   AF-A0A811QI34-F1
#
_cell.length_a   1.000
_cell.length_b   1.000
_cell.length_c   1.000
_cell.angle_alpha   90.00
_cell.angle_beta   90.00
_cell.angle_gamma   90.00
#
_symmetry.space_group_name_H-M   'P 1'
#
loop_
_entity.id
_entity.type
_entity.pdbx_description
1 polymer ?
#
loop_
_entity_poly.entity_id
_entity_poly.type
_entity_poly.pdbx_seq_one_letter_code
_entity_poly.pdbx_strand_id
1 'polypeptide(L)'
;MASLQQQHRNYTANSVYGGNLRLVAAALPGNVSSSTTLFATATTGTAPNTVYALGQCGGDQSATACRDCIAACFQQAQKMCPDNKRVAIFYDTCLLGFSDQDFLASTTNSDDQEVSLYNGQNVSSHVAQFNATAYELLSSMAAYIVTMDNSSNKFLTGSIAVDAPYPFIYGLTSCNPDLTPGQCRGCLDTAIAEMPQQFIPNTKGARIAGLRCIVRYEVFRFFNGSTMFQLPPPGAAAIQDDGICFLTSMLLG
;
A
#
# COMPACT_ATOMS: atom_id res chain seq x y z
N MET A 1 3.24 -5.49 12.35
CA MET A 1 4.70 -5.82 12.45
C MET A 1 5.47 -4.92 11.49
N ALA A 2 6.76 -4.63 11.73
CA ALA A 2 7.58 -3.83 10.81
C ALA A 2 8.29 -4.75 9.81
N SER A 3 8.34 -4.34 8.55
CA SER A 3 9.23 -4.94 7.55
C SER A 3 10.17 -3.88 7.00
N LEU A 4 11.41 -4.28 6.70
CA LEU A 4 12.51 -3.39 6.38
C LEU A 4 13.27 -3.95 5.18
N GLN A 5 13.57 -3.09 4.22
CA GLN A 5 14.47 -3.37 3.09
C GLN A 5 15.61 -2.36 3.06
N GLN A 6 16.80 -2.85 2.74
CA GLN A 6 18.00 -2.03 2.61
C GLN A 6 18.96 -2.59 1.55
N GLN A 7 19.80 -1.73 0.99
CA GLN A 7 20.96 -2.14 0.20
C GLN A 7 22.24 -1.67 0.87
N HIS A 8 23.36 -2.38 0.74
CA HIS A 8 24.64 -1.99 1.34
C HIS A 8 25.30 -0.79 0.62
N ARG A 9 24.69 0.40 0.74
CA ARG A 9 25.25 1.69 0.32
C ARG A 9 25.35 2.58 1.54
N ASN A 10 26.54 2.68 2.12
CA ASN A 10 26.70 3.40 3.37
C ASN A 10 27.19 4.84 3.14
N TYR A 11 26.76 5.75 3.98
CA TYR A 11 27.38 7.06 4.16
C TYR A 11 28.31 7.01 5.39
N THR A 12 29.17 8.01 5.55
CA THR A 12 29.98 8.15 6.78
C THR A 12 29.20 8.97 7.80
N ALA A 13 29.17 8.56 9.06
CA ALA A 13 28.63 9.38 10.15
C ALA A 13 29.21 10.81 10.10
N ASN A 14 28.35 11.83 10.20
CA ASN A 14 28.69 13.26 10.05
C ASN A 14 29.07 13.73 8.63
N SER A 15 28.85 12.93 7.59
CA SER A 15 28.92 13.39 6.20
C SER A 15 27.83 14.41 5.87
N VAL A 16 28.02 15.14 4.76
CA VAL A 16 27.00 16.06 4.21
C VAL A 16 25.68 15.33 3.97
N TYR A 17 25.74 14.13 3.39
CA TYR A 17 24.55 13.27 3.22
C TYR A 17 23.86 12.97 4.56
N GLY A 18 24.62 12.55 5.59
CA GLY A 18 24.05 12.29 6.92
C GLY A 18 23.44 13.54 7.57
N GLY A 19 23.99 14.72 7.30
CA GLY A 19 23.39 16.01 7.67
C GLY A 19 22.06 16.25 6.96
N ASN A 20 22.01 16.04 5.64
CA ASN A 20 20.79 16.20 4.84
C ASN A 20 19.70 15.21 5.27
N LEU A 21 20.06 13.95 5.56
CA LEU A 21 19.11 12.94 6.02
C LEU A 21 18.50 13.33 7.37
N ARG A 22 19.28 13.96 8.26
CA ARG A 22 18.78 14.46 9.55
C ARG A 22 17.78 15.61 9.37
N LEU A 23 18.00 16.50 8.40
CA LEU A 23 17.05 17.56 8.06
C LEU A 23 15.74 16.97 7.54
N VAL A 24 15.82 15.98 6.66
CA VAL A 24 14.64 15.25 6.16
C VAL A 24 13.90 14.55 7.31
N ALA A 25 14.62 13.84 8.19
CA ALA A 25 14.02 13.15 9.33
C ALA A 25 13.33 14.09 10.33
N ALA A 26 13.84 15.32 10.48
CA ALA A 26 13.22 16.34 11.34
C ALA A 26 11.96 16.97 10.72
N ALA A 27 11.91 17.13 9.39
CA ALA A 27 10.84 17.84 8.70
C ALA A 27 9.72 16.91 8.21
N LEU A 28 10.07 15.77 7.62
CA LEU A 28 9.13 14.90 6.89
C LEU A 28 7.96 14.40 7.75
N PRO A 29 8.13 13.94 9.01
CA PRO A 29 7.00 13.54 9.85
C PRO A 29 5.95 14.65 10.00
N GLY A 30 6.41 15.90 10.13
CA GLY A 30 5.56 17.07 10.20
C GLY A 30 4.83 17.33 8.89
N ASN A 31 5.56 17.30 7.78
CA ASN A 31 5.01 17.53 6.44
C ASN A 31 3.93 16.51 6.09
N VAL A 32 4.16 15.22 6.38
CA VAL A 32 3.18 14.15 6.14
C VAL A 32 1.91 14.40 6.98
N SER A 33 2.06 14.71 8.28
CA SER A 33 0.92 14.91 9.18
C SER A 33 0.07 16.16 8.88
N SER A 34 0.68 17.18 8.28
CA SER A 34 -0.02 18.42 7.89
C SER A 34 -0.67 18.32 6.51
N SER A 35 -0.35 17.27 5.74
CA SER A 35 -0.92 17.01 4.42
C SER A 35 -2.32 16.42 4.54
N THR A 36 -3.27 16.90 3.74
CA THR A 36 -4.64 16.36 3.70
C THR A 36 -4.70 14.91 3.24
N THR A 37 -3.67 14.44 2.52
CA THR A 37 -3.57 13.06 2.02
C THR A 37 -2.67 12.18 2.88
N LEU A 38 -2.15 12.69 4.00
CA LEU A 38 -1.19 11.99 4.87
C LEU A 38 0.01 11.42 4.10
N PHE A 39 0.45 12.19 3.10
CA PHE A 39 1.58 11.88 2.24
C PHE A 39 2.41 13.14 2.00
N ALA A 40 3.73 12.98 2.00
CA ALA A 40 4.66 14.01 1.57
C ALA A 40 5.94 13.39 1.03
N THR A 41 6.60 14.14 0.13
CA THR A 41 7.95 13.87 -0.33
C THR A 41 8.91 14.93 0.21
N ALA A 42 10.20 14.62 0.21
CA ALA A 42 11.27 15.55 0.53
C ALA A 42 12.49 15.30 -0.33
N THR A 43 13.11 16.38 -0.79
CA THR A 43 14.41 16.37 -1.46
C THR A 43 15.31 17.37 -0.76
N THR A 44 16.51 16.97 -0.34
CA THR A 44 17.43 17.86 0.39
C THR A 44 18.86 17.64 -0.04
N GLY A 45 19.59 18.73 -0.28
CA GLY A 45 20.98 18.71 -0.71
C GLY A 45 21.16 18.72 -2.23
N THR A 46 22.41 18.56 -2.65
CA THR A 46 22.83 18.52 -4.06
C THR A 46 23.73 17.31 -4.30
N ALA A 47 23.79 16.82 -5.54
CA ALA A 47 24.60 15.66 -5.90
C ALA A 47 26.07 15.88 -5.50
N PRO A 48 26.75 14.88 -4.92
CA PRO A 48 26.32 13.49 -4.69
C PRO A 48 25.66 13.24 -3.32
N ASN A 49 25.25 14.28 -2.60
CA ASN A 49 24.71 14.21 -1.23
C ASN A 49 23.19 14.48 -1.16
N THR A 50 22.48 14.41 -2.28
CA THR A 50 21.03 14.57 -2.30
C THR A 50 20.35 13.41 -1.57
N VAL A 51 19.37 13.71 -0.73
CA VAL A 51 18.47 12.75 -0.11
C VAL A 51 17.10 12.91 -0.76
N TYR A 52 16.58 11.84 -1.32
CA TYR A 52 15.19 11.72 -1.75
C TYR A 52 14.44 10.92 -0.68
N ALA A 53 13.25 11.34 -0.30
CA ALA A 53 12.44 10.63 0.67
C ALA A 53 10.94 10.80 0.43
N LEU A 54 10.17 9.83 0.88
CA LEU A 54 8.71 9.93 0.99
C LEU A 54 8.22 9.24 2.25
N GLY A 55 7.09 9.72 2.76
CA GLY A 55 6.36 9.07 3.84
C GLY A 55 4.87 9.07 3.54
N GLN A 56 4.19 7.99 3.89
CA GLN A 56 2.74 7.86 3.73
C GLN A 56 2.15 7.14 4.95
N CYS A 57 0.99 7.58 5.41
CA CYS A 57 0.19 6.87 6.39
C CYS A 57 -1.08 6.28 5.76
N GLY A 58 -1.65 5.27 6.41
CA GLY A 58 -2.98 4.76 6.08
C GLY A 58 -4.03 5.88 6.15
N GLY A 59 -5.03 5.82 5.28
CA GLY A 59 -6.08 6.85 5.19
C GLY A 59 -6.96 6.97 6.44
N ASP A 60 -6.90 5.98 7.33
CA ASP A 60 -7.63 5.91 8.59
C ASP A 60 -6.86 6.49 9.79
N GLN A 61 -5.63 6.97 9.58
CA GLN A 61 -4.78 7.47 10.67
C GLN A 61 -5.07 8.94 11.02
N SER A 62 -4.99 9.28 12.31
CA SER A 62 -4.97 10.69 12.73
C SER A 62 -3.65 11.35 12.35
N ALA A 63 -3.64 12.68 12.19
CA ALA A 63 -2.42 13.45 11.90
C ALA A 63 -1.31 13.19 12.93
N THR A 64 -1.65 13.12 14.23
CA THR A 64 -0.70 12.84 15.31
C THR A 64 -0.14 11.42 15.20
N ALA A 65 -1.00 10.40 15.08
CA ALA A 65 -0.56 9.02 14.93
C ALA A 65 0.32 8.82 13.68
N CYS A 66 -0.02 9.53 12.59
CA CYS A 66 0.76 9.53 11.37
C CYS A 66 2.16 10.13 11.59
N ARG A 67 2.25 11.32 12.20
CA ARG A 67 3.53 11.96 12.56
C ARG A 67 4.43 11.01 13.36
N ASP A 68 3.86 10.41 14.40
CA ASP A 68 4.60 9.52 15.31
C ASP A 68 5.07 8.26 14.58
N CYS A 69 4.25 7.71 13.68
CA CYS A 69 4.61 6.55 12.89
C CYS A 69 5.79 6.84 11.94
N ILE A 70 5.75 7.95 11.21
CA ILE A 70 6.86 8.33 10.30
C ILE A 70 8.15 8.62 11.09
N ALA A 71 8.04 9.28 12.25
CA ALA A 71 9.19 9.50 13.14
C ALA A 71 9.77 8.17 13.66
N ALA A 72 8.91 7.22 14.04
CA ALA A 72 9.32 5.89 14.47
C ALA A 72 10.03 5.11 13.34
N CYS A 73 9.57 5.25 12.09
CA CYS A 73 10.29 4.69 10.94
C CYS A 73 11.74 5.20 10.84
N PHE A 74 11.98 6.51 10.99
CA PHE A 74 13.34 7.05 10.97
C PHE A 74 14.21 6.50 12.11
N GLN A 75 13.66 6.42 13.33
CA GLN A 75 14.36 5.82 14.47
C GLN A 75 14.70 4.34 14.22
N GLN A 76 13.75 3.61 13.63
CA GLN A 76 13.91 2.20 13.31
C GLN A 76 14.95 1.98 12.22
N ALA A 77 14.98 2.83 11.18
CA ALA A 77 16.01 2.84 10.15
C ALA A 77 17.39 3.06 10.76
N GLN A 78 17.53 4.07 11.63
CA GLN A 78 18.81 4.35 12.28
C GLN A 78 19.30 3.18 13.16
N LYS A 79 18.38 2.46 13.82
CA LYS A 79 18.70 1.34 14.71
C LYS A 79 19.10 0.07 13.95
N MET A 80 18.38 -0.27 12.88
CA MET A 80 18.61 -1.53 12.13
C MET A 80 19.58 -1.38 10.96
N CYS A 81 19.63 -0.19 10.36
CA CYS A 81 20.38 0.11 9.15
C CYS A 81 21.28 1.33 9.37
N PRO A 82 22.21 1.28 10.36
CA PRO A 82 23.05 2.43 10.65
C PRO A 82 23.81 2.82 9.38
N ASP A 83 23.82 4.12 9.11
CA ASP A 83 24.55 4.72 8.00
C ASP A 83 24.14 4.28 6.59
N ASN A 84 22.99 3.63 6.42
CA ASN A 84 22.52 3.23 5.10
C ASN A 84 21.91 4.41 4.33
N LYS A 85 22.24 4.53 3.05
CA LYS A 85 21.69 5.56 2.15
C LYS A 85 20.35 5.16 1.54
N ARG A 86 19.98 3.88 1.53
CA ARG A 86 18.75 3.36 0.91
C ARG A 86 18.00 2.47 1.88
N VAL A 87 16.85 2.94 2.34
CA VAL A 87 16.00 2.21 3.29
C VAL A 87 14.54 2.36 2.90
N ALA A 88 13.78 1.28 3.04
CA ALA A 88 12.32 1.27 3.03
C ALA A 88 11.79 0.55 4.27
N ILE A 89 10.85 1.17 4.98
CA ILE A 89 10.19 0.61 6.16
C ILE A 89 8.69 0.59 5.93
N PHE A 90 8.08 -0.55 6.25
CA PHE A 90 6.65 -0.80 6.12
C PHE A 90 6.10 -1.20 7.48
N TYR A 91 5.30 -0.33 8.08
CA TYR A 91 4.37 -0.70 9.14
C TYR A 91 2.99 -0.99 8.53
N ASP A 92 2.08 -1.50 9.36
CA ASP A 92 0.67 -1.63 8.98
C ASP A 92 -0.02 -0.26 8.89
N THR A 93 0.47 0.75 9.62
CA THR A 93 -0.12 2.10 9.73
C THR A 93 0.57 3.16 8.88
N CYS A 94 1.84 2.97 8.51
CA CYS A 94 2.58 3.90 7.66
C CYS A 94 3.77 3.23 6.96
N LEU A 95 4.36 3.94 6.00
CA LEU A 95 5.60 3.57 5.34
C LEU A 95 6.54 4.78 5.21
N LEU A 96 7.84 4.50 5.13
CA LEU A 96 8.90 5.48 4.92
C LEU A 96 9.89 4.91 3.90
N GLY A 97 10.32 5.73 2.96
CA GLY A 97 11.45 5.41 2.08
C GLY A 97 12.41 6.58 1.96
N PHE A 98 13.71 6.31 1.92
CA PHE A 98 14.72 7.30 1.54
C PHE A 98 15.89 6.66 0.76
N SER A 99 16.54 7.46 -0.07
CA SER A 99 17.60 7.02 -1.00
C SER A 99 18.49 8.20 -1.41
N ASP A 100 19.74 7.94 -1.79
CA ASP A 100 20.62 8.89 -2.49
C ASP A 100 20.38 8.94 -4.01
N GLN A 101 19.65 7.97 -4.54
CA GLN A 101 19.12 7.94 -5.91
C GLN A 101 17.66 8.38 -5.93
N ASP A 102 17.26 9.07 -6.99
CA ASP A 102 15.88 9.55 -7.17
C ASP A 102 14.93 8.40 -7.52
N PHE A 103 14.27 7.85 -6.51
CA PHE A 103 13.19 6.86 -6.67
C PHE A 103 11.80 7.51 -6.74
N LEU A 104 11.70 8.83 -6.48
CA LEU A 104 10.43 9.56 -6.52
C LEU A 104 9.93 9.69 -7.97
N ALA A 105 10.86 9.71 -8.94
CA ALA A 105 10.54 9.69 -10.37
C ALA A 105 9.91 8.37 -10.85
N SER A 106 10.00 7.28 -10.07
CA SER A 106 9.41 5.99 -10.46
C SER A 106 7.88 6.01 -10.36
N THR A 107 7.21 5.28 -11.24
CA THR A 107 5.75 5.09 -11.21
C THR A 107 5.34 3.71 -10.71
N THR A 108 6.30 2.81 -10.52
CA THR A 108 6.12 1.46 -9.98
C THR A 108 7.00 1.24 -8.76
N ASN A 109 6.70 0.20 -7.99
CA ASN A 109 7.60 -0.23 -6.94
C ASN A 109 8.96 -0.64 -7.54
N SER A 110 10.03 -0.44 -6.77
CA SER A 110 11.36 -0.92 -7.10
C SER A 110 11.64 -2.18 -6.30
N ASP A 111 12.15 -3.23 -6.94
CA ASP A 111 12.41 -4.54 -6.33
C ASP A 111 13.23 -4.47 -5.02
N ASP A 112 14.08 -3.46 -4.88
CA ASP A 112 14.96 -3.27 -3.73
C ASP A 112 14.40 -2.33 -2.64
N GLN A 113 13.17 -1.84 -2.82
CA GLN A 113 12.41 -1.08 -1.84
C GLN A 113 10.97 -1.60 -1.74
N GLU A 114 10.82 -2.91 -1.85
CA GLU A 114 9.57 -3.65 -1.75
C GLU A 114 9.73 -4.90 -0.87
N VAL A 115 8.66 -5.25 -0.14
CA VAL A 115 8.60 -6.49 0.62
C VAL A 115 7.43 -7.37 0.17
N SER A 116 7.73 -8.64 -0.02
CA SER A 116 6.77 -9.72 -0.21
C SER A 116 6.57 -10.46 1.11
N LEU A 117 5.35 -10.41 1.65
CA LEU A 117 4.97 -11.04 2.91
C LEU A 117 3.75 -11.91 2.68
N TYR A 118 3.68 -13.05 3.36
CA TYR A 118 2.54 -13.96 3.24
C TYR A 118 2.16 -14.57 4.58
N ASN A 119 0.92 -15.02 4.64
CA ASN A 119 0.40 -15.81 5.74
C ASN A 119 0.98 -17.22 5.64
N GLY A 120 1.73 -17.64 6.67
CA GLY A 120 2.36 -18.97 6.69
C GLY A 120 1.38 -20.15 6.78
N GLN A 121 0.07 -19.88 6.90
CA GLN A 121 -0.96 -20.90 6.82
C GLN A 121 -1.55 -21.00 5.41
N ASN A 122 -1.96 -22.22 5.07
CA ASN A 122 -2.50 -22.54 3.76
C ASN A 122 -4.02 -22.72 3.77
N VAL A 123 -4.65 -22.36 2.65
CA VAL A 123 -5.99 -22.79 2.26
C VAL A 123 -5.95 -24.28 1.94
N SER A 124 -6.93 -25.02 2.45
CA SER A 124 -6.96 -26.49 2.42
C SER A 124 -7.72 -27.10 1.23
N SER A 125 -8.54 -26.32 0.52
CA SER A 125 -9.42 -26.79 -0.56
C SER A 125 -9.72 -25.70 -1.57
N HIS A 126 -10.05 -26.07 -2.82
CA HIS A 126 -10.44 -25.13 -3.90
C HIS A 126 -9.41 -24.01 -4.14
N VAL A 127 -8.12 -24.32 -4.01
CA VAL A 127 -7.01 -23.37 -4.05
C VAL A 127 -7.04 -22.47 -5.30
N ALA A 128 -7.25 -23.05 -6.47
CA ALA A 128 -7.30 -22.28 -7.72
C ALA A 128 -8.46 -21.26 -7.74
N GLN A 129 -9.65 -21.67 -7.26
CA GLN A 129 -10.81 -20.79 -7.17
C GLN A 129 -10.59 -19.70 -6.11
N PHE A 130 -10.01 -20.04 -4.96
CA PHE A 130 -9.67 -19.09 -3.91
C PHE A 130 -8.74 -18.00 -4.44
N ASN A 131 -7.66 -18.38 -5.13
CA ASN A 131 -6.71 -17.42 -5.71
C ASN A 131 -7.35 -16.54 -6.78
N ALA A 132 -8.13 -17.15 -7.68
CA ALA A 132 -8.84 -16.41 -8.71
C ALA A 132 -9.74 -15.33 -8.07
N THR A 133 -10.46 -15.71 -7.02
CA THR A 133 -11.35 -14.79 -6.27
C THR A 133 -10.56 -13.70 -5.53
N ALA A 134 -9.41 -14.04 -4.92
CA ALA A 134 -8.55 -13.06 -4.27
C ALA A 134 -7.99 -12.03 -5.27
N TYR A 135 -7.52 -12.48 -6.43
CA TYR A 135 -6.99 -11.59 -7.48
C TYR A 135 -8.09 -10.81 -8.19
N GLU A 136 -9.29 -11.37 -8.33
CA GLU A 136 -10.46 -10.65 -8.83
C GLU A 136 -10.84 -9.50 -7.89
N LEU A 137 -10.85 -9.74 -6.57
CA LEU A 137 -11.05 -8.69 -5.59
C LEU A 137 -10.00 -7.57 -5.74
N LEU A 138 -8.72 -7.92 -5.75
CA LEU A 138 -7.64 -6.93 -5.86
C LEU A 138 -7.67 -6.15 -7.18
N SER A 139 -7.93 -6.82 -8.31
CA SER A 139 -8.05 -6.19 -9.62
C SER A 139 -9.25 -5.24 -9.70
N SER A 140 -10.39 -5.65 -9.13
CA SER A 140 -11.59 -4.81 -9.06
C SER A 140 -11.36 -3.59 -8.16
N MET A 141 -10.67 -3.78 -7.04
CA MET A 141 -10.25 -2.69 -6.15
C MET A 141 -9.27 -1.73 -6.84
N ALA A 142 -8.31 -2.25 -7.63
CA ALA A 142 -7.39 -1.45 -8.43
C ALA A 142 -8.10 -0.64 -9.53
N ALA A 143 -9.18 -1.17 -10.09
CA ALA A 143 -10.04 -0.43 -11.02
C ALA A 143 -10.84 0.67 -10.31
N TYR A 144 -11.33 0.41 -9.11
CA TYR A 144 -12.16 1.36 -8.37
C TYR A 144 -11.35 2.52 -7.78
N ILE A 145 -10.19 2.26 -7.18
CA ILE A 145 -9.39 3.26 -6.44
C ILE A 145 -8.98 4.46 -7.31
N VAL A 146 -8.81 4.25 -8.61
CA VAL A 146 -8.42 5.31 -9.56
C VAL A 146 -9.58 6.20 -9.99
N THR A 147 -10.82 5.81 -9.67
CA THR A 147 -12.03 6.62 -9.86
C THR A 147 -12.37 7.48 -8.65
N MET A 148 -11.77 7.20 -7.49
CA MET A 148 -11.94 8.00 -6.28
C MET A 148 -11.36 9.40 -6.50
N ASP A 149 -11.95 10.39 -5.83
CA ASP A 149 -11.47 11.78 -5.87
C ASP A 149 -9.96 11.87 -5.57
N ASN A 150 -9.27 12.78 -6.25
CA ASN A 150 -7.85 13.06 -6.05
C ASN A 150 -7.56 13.72 -4.70
N SER A 151 -8.59 14.24 -4.02
CA SER A 151 -8.50 14.74 -2.64
C SER A 151 -8.39 13.61 -1.60
N SER A 152 -8.78 12.38 -1.96
CA SER A 152 -8.75 11.23 -1.06
C SER A 152 -7.35 10.63 -0.99
N ASN A 153 -6.90 10.27 0.21
CA ASN A 153 -5.75 9.37 0.35
C ASN A 153 -6.09 8.11 -0.47
N LYS A 154 -5.27 7.77 -1.48
CA LYS A 154 -5.53 6.68 -2.43
C LYS A 154 -5.35 5.36 -1.71
N PHE A 155 -6.34 5.02 -0.90
CA PHE A 155 -6.41 3.92 0.02
C PHE A 155 -7.81 3.32 -0.04
N LEU A 156 -7.89 2.02 -0.27
CA LEU A 156 -9.15 1.31 -0.43
C LEU A 156 -9.10 0.00 0.34
N THR A 157 -10.13 -0.23 1.15
CA THR A 157 -10.37 -1.51 1.81
C THR A 157 -11.57 -2.19 1.16
N GLY A 158 -11.49 -3.50 0.98
CA GLY A 158 -12.54 -4.24 0.32
C GLY A 158 -12.77 -5.62 0.88
N SER A 159 -13.86 -6.23 0.44
CA SER A 159 -14.13 -7.64 0.71
C SER A 159 -14.94 -8.29 -0.39
N ILE A 160 -14.77 -9.59 -0.54
CA ILE A 160 -15.64 -10.47 -1.31
C ILE A 160 -16.09 -11.62 -0.41
N ALA A 161 -17.39 -11.94 -0.45
CA ALA A 161 -17.92 -13.09 0.26
C ALA A 161 -17.57 -14.38 -0.49
N VAL A 162 -17.16 -15.40 0.25
CA VAL A 162 -16.88 -16.74 -0.30
C VAL A 162 -17.42 -17.82 0.67
N ASP A 163 -17.30 -19.08 0.29
CA ASP A 163 -17.80 -20.19 1.11
C ASP A 163 -16.91 -20.50 2.33
N ALA A 164 -17.45 -21.33 3.23
CA ALA A 164 -16.69 -21.88 4.34
C ALA A 164 -15.40 -22.57 3.85
N PRO A 165 -14.29 -22.51 4.63
CA PRO A 165 -14.20 -22.03 6.01
C PRO A 165 -13.88 -20.53 6.15
N TYR A 166 -13.71 -19.79 5.06
CA TYR A 166 -13.30 -18.38 5.08
C TYR A 166 -14.44 -17.53 4.53
N PRO A 167 -15.45 -17.14 5.31
CA PRO A 167 -16.65 -16.49 4.77
C PRO A 167 -16.39 -15.21 3.96
N PHE A 168 -15.20 -14.62 4.12
CA PHE A 168 -14.75 -13.46 3.37
C PHE A 168 -13.26 -13.56 3.02
N ILE A 169 -12.90 -13.00 1.87
CA ILE A 169 -11.55 -12.52 1.58
C ILE A 169 -11.59 -11.00 1.72
N TYR A 170 -10.66 -10.46 2.51
CA TYR A 170 -10.49 -9.03 2.74
C TYR A 170 -9.31 -8.52 1.93
N GLY A 171 -9.45 -7.35 1.33
CA GLY A 171 -8.44 -6.71 0.49
C GLY A 171 -8.07 -5.32 0.99
N LEU A 172 -6.85 -4.89 0.69
CA LEU A 172 -6.37 -3.52 0.82
C LEU A 172 -5.52 -3.19 -0.41
N THR A 173 -5.83 -2.08 -1.05
CA THR A 173 -4.98 -1.48 -2.09
C THR A 173 -4.68 -0.03 -1.72
N SER A 174 -3.46 0.41 -1.98
CA SER A 174 -3.10 1.82 -1.85
C SER A 174 -2.08 2.24 -2.88
N CYS A 175 -2.11 3.52 -3.24
CA CYS A 175 -1.13 4.19 -4.10
C CYS A 175 -0.67 5.48 -3.43
N ASN A 176 0.49 5.98 -3.84
CA ASN A 176 0.88 7.32 -3.43
C ASN A 176 0.02 8.39 -4.14
N PRO A 177 -0.39 9.45 -3.44
CA PRO A 177 -1.17 10.55 -4.01
C PRO A 177 -0.51 11.35 -5.14
N ASP A 178 0.81 11.24 -5.34
CA ASP A 178 1.52 11.90 -6.44
C ASP A 178 1.43 11.16 -7.78
N LEU A 179 0.89 9.93 -7.78
CA LEU A 179 0.66 9.17 -9.01
C LEU A 179 -0.64 9.61 -9.70
N THR A 180 -0.57 9.76 -11.03
CA THR A 180 -1.79 9.89 -11.85
C THR A 180 -2.66 8.63 -11.74
N PRO A 181 -3.96 8.70 -12.07
CA PRO A 181 -4.83 7.53 -12.08
C PRO A 181 -4.26 6.34 -12.88
N GLY A 182 -3.71 6.60 -14.08
CA GLY A 182 -3.10 5.55 -14.91
C GLY A 182 -1.84 4.95 -14.30
N GLN A 183 -0.99 5.76 -13.65
CA GLN A 183 0.22 5.27 -12.99
C GLN A 183 -0.11 4.46 -11.73
N CYS A 184 -1.09 4.91 -10.93
CA CYS A 184 -1.58 4.15 -9.78
C CYS A 184 -2.13 2.80 -10.22
N ARG A 185 -2.98 2.79 -11.27
CA ARG A 185 -3.50 1.53 -11.83
C ARG A 185 -2.37 0.61 -12.27
N GLY A 186 -1.42 1.13 -13.04
CA GLY A 186 -0.27 0.36 -13.53
C GLY A 186 0.56 -0.23 -12.40
N CYS A 187 0.87 0.54 -11.34
CA CYS A 187 1.61 0.04 -10.18
C CYS A 187 0.88 -1.13 -9.51
N LEU A 188 -0.43 -0.97 -9.25
CA LEU A 188 -1.23 -2.02 -8.61
C LEU A 188 -1.33 -3.27 -9.50
N ASP A 189 -1.53 -3.11 -10.81
CA ASP A 189 -1.60 -4.24 -11.75
C ASP A 189 -0.26 -5.00 -11.80
N THR A 190 0.88 -4.29 -11.79
CA THR A 190 2.22 -4.90 -11.69
C THR A 190 2.35 -5.70 -10.41
N ALA A 191 2.04 -5.12 -9.25
CA ALA A 191 2.11 -5.82 -7.97
C ALA A 191 1.18 -7.05 -7.93
N ILE A 192 -0.05 -6.95 -8.48
CA ILE A 192 -0.97 -8.10 -8.57
C ILE A 192 -0.40 -9.21 -9.45
N ALA A 193 0.22 -8.86 -10.58
CA ALA A 193 0.82 -9.83 -11.51
C ALA A 193 2.06 -10.55 -10.92
N GLU A 194 2.73 -9.94 -9.96
CA GLU A 194 3.87 -10.54 -9.24
C GLU A 194 3.45 -11.56 -8.19
N MET A 195 2.25 -11.42 -7.59
CA MET A 195 1.82 -12.29 -6.49
C MET A 195 1.90 -13.80 -6.82
N PRO A 196 1.46 -14.30 -8.00
CA PRO A 196 1.59 -15.71 -8.36
C PRO A 196 3.04 -16.19 -8.54
N GLN A 197 3.99 -15.28 -8.76
CA GLN A 197 5.42 -15.60 -8.91
C GLN A 197 6.13 -15.60 -7.55
N GLN A 198 5.69 -14.74 -6.63
CA GLN A 198 6.32 -14.55 -5.32
C GLN A 198 5.81 -15.51 -4.25
N PHE A 199 4.57 -16.00 -4.37
CA PHE A 199 3.92 -16.76 -3.32
C PHE A 199 3.50 -18.17 -3.78
N ILE A 200 3.52 -19.10 -2.83
CA ILE A 200 2.95 -20.43 -3.05
C ILE A 200 1.44 -20.24 -3.28
N PRO A 201 0.82 -20.94 -4.26
CA PRO A 201 -0.58 -20.71 -4.61
C PRO A 201 -1.60 -20.97 -3.50
N ASN A 202 -1.26 -21.45 -2.31
CA ASN A 202 -2.25 -21.78 -1.28
C ASN A 202 -2.17 -20.90 -0.04
N THR A 203 -1.46 -19.78 -0.05
CA THR A 203 -1.37 -18.89 1.13
C THR A 203 -2.73 -18.27 1.47
N LYS A 204 -3.11 -18.26 2.75
CA LYS A 204 -4.36 -17.60 3.22
C LYS A 204 -4.35 -16.07 3.09
N GLY A 205 -3.19 -15.49 2.88
CA GLY A 205 -3.01 -14.06 2.75
C GLY A 205 -1.64 -13.78 2.16
N ALA A 206 -1.56 -12.70 1.40
CA ALA A 206 -0.32 -12.24 0.82
C ALA A 206 -0.35 -10.72 0.66
N ARG A 207 0.82 -10.12 0.73
CA ARG A 207 1.06 -8.68 0.63
C ARG A 207 2.31 -8.45 -0.19
N ILE A 208 2.18 -7.58 -1.19
CA ILE A 208 3.31 -6.89 -1.80
C ILE A 208 3.21 -5.44 -1.35
N ALA A 209 4.26 -4.94 -0.69
CA ALA A 209 4.31 -3.59 -0.18
C ALA A 209 5.56 -2.89 -0.65
N GLY A 210 5.39 -1.92 -1.54
CA GLY A 210 6.44 -1.03 -1.97
C GLY A 210 6.11 0.43 -1.71
N LEU A 211 7.05 1.30 -2.07
CA LEU A 211 6.97 2.73 -1.79
C LEU A 211 6.04 3.52 -2.71
N ARG A 212 5.49 2.90 -3.77
CA ARG A 212 4.56 3.54 -4.72
C ARG A 212 3.14 2.98 -4.62
N CYS A 213 3.01 1.68 -4.38
CA CYS A 213 1.73 1.04 -4.14
C CYS A 213 1.84 -0.21 -3.26
N ILE A 214 0.71 -0.61 -2.69
CA ILE A 214 0.56 -1.78 -1.84
C ILE A 214 -0.67 -2.57 -2.31
N VAL A 215 -0.54 -3.89 -2.35
CA VAL A 215 -1.66 -4.82 -2.47
C VAL A 215 -1.58 -5.85 -1.36
N ARG A 216 -2.71 -6.12 -0.71
CA ARG A 216 -2.82 -7.13 0.34
C ARG A 216 -4.16 -7.81 0.31
N TYR A 217 -4.16 -9.13 0.48
CA TYR A 217 -5.37 -9.87 0.85
C TYR A 217 -5.13 -10.76 2.07
N GLU A 218 -6.18 -11.02 2.83
CA GLU A 218 -6.22 -11.98 3.95
C GLU A 218 -7.62 -12.58 4.09
N VAL A 219 -7.73 -13.76 4.71
CA VAL A 219 -9.02 -14.38 5.10
C VAL A 219 -9.59 -13.84 6.43
N PHE A 220 -8.92 -12.89 7.07
CA PHE A 220 -9.38 -12.22 8.29
C PHE A 220 -9.32 -10.71 8.10
N ARG A 221 -10.14 -9.97 8.87
CA ARG A 221 -10.13 -8.51 8.82
C ARG A 221 -8.88 -7.96 9.50
N PHE A 222 -8.07 -7.19 8.77
CA PHE A 222 -6.79 -6.64 9.25
C PHE A 222 -6.72 -5.10 9.24
N PHE A 223 -7.82 -4.43 8.89
CA PHE A 223 -7.93 -2.98 8.85
C PHE A 223 -9.07 -2.49 9.74
N ASN A 224 -8.95 -1.26 10.23
CA ASN A 224 -9.96 -0.58 11.01
C ASN A 224 -10.97 0.14 10.09
N GLY A 225 -12.11 0.56 10.65
CA GLY A 225 -13.16 1.26 9.90
C GLY A 225 -14.05 0.34 9.06
N SER A 226 -14.80 0.92 8.13
CA SER A 226 -15.76 0.21 7.27
C SER A 226 -15.10 -0.40 6.03
N THR A 227 -15.71 -1.44 5.46
CA THR A 227 -15.33 -1.92 4.12
C THR A 227 -15.83 -0.92 3.09
N MET A 228 -14.94 -0.32 2.31
CA MET A 228 -15.28 0.72 1.33
C MET A 228 -15.75 0.13 -0.01
N PHE A 229 -15.23 -1.04 -0.37
CA PHE A 229 -15.54 -1.72 -1.62
C PHE A 229 -16.01 -3.15 -1.36
N GLN A 230 -17.22 -3.49 -1.80
CA GLN A 230 -17.74 -4.85 -1.72
C GLN A 230 -17.93 -5.40 -3.12
N LEU A 231 -17.18 -6.45 -3.44
CA LEU A 231 -17.36 -7.18 -4.69
C LEU A 231 -18.48 -8.21 -4.48
N PRO A 232 -19.45 -8.33 -5.43
CA PRO A 232 -20.45 -9.38 -5.37
C PRO A 232 -19.80 -10.77 -5.30
N PRO A 233 -20.48 -11.77 -4.70
CA PRO A 233 -19.98 -13.13 -4.69
C PRO A 233 -19.78 -13.69 -6.11
N PRO A 234 -18.81 -14.60 -6.34
CA PRO A 234 -18.64 -15.24 -7.64
C PRO A 234 -19.94 -15.94 -8.08
N GLY A 235 -20.41 -15.63 -9.29
CA GLY A 235 -21.65 -16.19 -9.84
C GLY A 235 -22.92 -15.36 -9.57
N ALA A 236 -22.84 -14.30 -8.78
CA ALA A 236 -23.87 -13.26 -8.75
C ALA A 236 -23.70 -12.36 -9.99
N ALA A 237 -24.25 -12.78 -11.13
CA ALA A 237 -24.23 -11.97 -12.34
C ALA A 237 -24.80 -10.56 -12.03
N ALA A 238 -24.09 -9.51 -12.46
CA ALA A 238 -24.67 -8.19 -12.55
C ALA A 238 -25.86 -8.29 -13.51
N ILE A 239 -27.06 -8.00 -13.00
CA ILE A 239 -28.22 -7.79 -13.85
C ILE A 239 -27.93 -6.50 -14.61
N GLN A 240 -27.35 -6.64 -15.80
CA GLN A 240 -27.17 -5.54 -16.72
C GLN A 240 -28.52 -5.34 -17.38
N ASP A 241 -29.36 -4.51 -16.75
CA ASP A 241 -30.63 -4.12 -17.32
C ASP A 241 -30.35 -2.96 -18.29
N ASP A 242 -30.33 -3.31 -19.58
CA ASP A 242 -30.24 -2.37 -20.68
C ASP A 242 -31.47 -1.46 -20.68
N GLY A 243 -31.36 -0.35 -19.94
CA GLY A 243 -32.11 0.88 -20.13
C GLY A 243 -33.62 0.76 -19.99
N ILE A 244 -34.15 1.13 -18.82
CA ILE A 244 -35.43 1.86 -18.67
C ILE A 244 -35.45 2.55 -17.31
N CYS A 245 -35.63 3.88 -17.32
CA CYS A 245 -36.04 4.64 -16.15
C CYS A 245 -37.49 4.29 -15.80
N PHE A 246 -37.76 3.68 -14.64
CA PHE A 246 -39.01 3.93 -13.92
C PHE A 246 -38.78 4.04 -12.41
N LEU A 247 -39.10 5.23 -11.89
CA LEU A 247 -39.62 5.40 -10.54
C LEU A 247 -40.93 4.62 -10.43
N THR A 248 -41.04 3.69 -9.49
CA THR A 248 -42.26 3.49 -8.70
C THR A 248 -41.94 2.69 -7.45
N SER A 249 -42.28 3.28 -6.31
CA SER A 249 -42.44 2.59 -5.03
C SER A 249 -43.39 1.42 -5.18
N MET A 250 -43.15 0.31 -4.48
CA MET A 250 -44.24 -0.43 -3.84
C MET A 250 -43.73 -1.19 -2.60
N LEU A 251 -44.43 -0.90 -1.51
CA LEU A 251 -44.46 -1.59 -0.24
C LEU A 251 -45.03 -3.02 -0.38
N LEU A 252 -44.56 -3.87 0.54
CA LEU A 252 -45.24 -4.99 1.21
C LEU A 252 -45.61 -6.25 0.43
N GLY A 253 -45.12 -7.36 1.00
CA GLY A 253 -45.62 -8.73 0.95
C GLY A 253 -44.90 -9.52 2.04
#